data_AF-A0A1D9BC34-F1
#
_entry.id   AF-A0A1D9BC34-F1
#
_cell.length_a   1.000
_cell.length_b   1.000
_cell.length_c   1.000
_cell.angle_alpha   90.00
_cell.angle_beta   90.00
_cell.angle_gamma   90.00
#
_symmetry.space_group_name_H-M   'P 1'
#
loop_
_entity.id
_entity.type
_entity.pdbx_description
1 polymer ?
#
loop_
_entity_poly.entity_id
_entity_poly.type
_entity_poly.pdbx_seq_one_letter_code
_entity_poly.pdbx_strand_id
1 'polypeptide(L)'
;MKELPDFLAQEHDPRDPSPWLALYLDQSTPLPDHVKKAWLADSSSASRQFLLPFIRPLARVLIVLIQIVKAVLPRRWAASRSLHWLLAEGLKRLVSPEANWLVMRHFHLGAQILEFIAANAPVPVETSPLKPLVLDDLKDELFLKHDLNLFNFVIRLGQGLRFAETELGPVAQPDFSMIGEPPLKLADLPQGRLNFVDLQTAIECFTPVYQLFLTDNDFWRAANSLQLDETIGLYAATLLGRPEHLILLNNKHPLLPMSTLRAGYRLVLHGLSTEMLHALLMRQKALQAAG
;
A
#
# COMPACT_ATOMS: atom_id res chain seq x y z
N MET A 1 -15.20 -18.18 9.62
CA MET A 1 -15.52 -17.13 8.64
C MET A 1 -17.00 -16.80 8.74
N LYS A 2 -17.39 -15.51 8.71
CA LYS A 2 -18.74 -15.18 8.20
C LYS A 2 -18.74 -15.60 6.72
N GLU A 3 -19.68 -16.43 6.28
CA GLU A 3 -19.71 -16.93 4.89
C GLU A 3 -19.82 -15.79 3.86
N LEU A 4 -20.47 -14.67 4.26
CA LEU A 4 -20.56 -13.43 3.49
C LEU A 4 -20.40 -12.20 4.41
N PRO A 5 -19.74 -11.12 3.92
CA PRO A 5 -19.80 -9.80 4.56
C PRO A 5 -21.23 -9.30 4.72
N ASP A 6 -21.50 -8.53 5.77
CA ASP A 6 -22.87 -8.11 6.12
C ASP A 6 -23.56 -7.34 4.97
N PHE A 7 -22.81 -6.53 4.22
CA PHE A 7 -23.34 -5.78 3.07
C PHE A 7 -23.72 -6.64 1.86
N LEU A 8 -23.32 -7.92 1.82
CA LEU A 8 -23.76 -8.90 0.80
C LEU A 8 -24.84 -9.85 1.32
N ALA A 9 -25.00 -9.94 2.65
CA ALA A 9 -26.00 -10.80 3.27
C ALA A 9 -27.38 -10.14 3.39
N GLN A 10 -27.44 -8.81 3.23
CA GLN A 10 -28.67 -8.03 3.36
C GLN A 10 -29.22 -7.62 1.99
N GLU A 11 -30.54 -7.67 1.83
CA GLU A 11 -31.21 -7.14 0.64
C GLU A 11 -31.10 -5.61 0.59
N HIS A 12 -31.16 -5.05 -0.62
CA HIS A 12 -31.13 -3.61 -0.82
C HIS A 12 -32.42 -2.96 -0.28
N ASP A 13 -32.29 -2.11 0.75
CA ASP A 13 -33.37 -1.20 1.20
C ASP A 13 -33.22 0.18 0.51
N PRO A 14 -34.15 0.59 -0.36
CA PRO A 14 -34.12 1.91 -0.99
C PRO A 14 -34.21 3.09 0.00
N ARG A 15 -34.68 2.86 1.24
CA ARG A 15 -34.80 3.90 2.27
C ARG A 15 -33.56 3.99 3.17
N ASP A 16 -32.72 2.96 3.17
CA ASP A 16 -31.45 2.92 3.91
C ASP A 16 -30.39 2.17 3.08
N PRO A 17 -29.91 2.77 1.97
CA PRO A 17 -29.02 2.08 1.06
C PRO A 17 -27.65 1.85 1.70
N SER A 18 -27.19 0.59 1.70
CA SER A 18 -25.84 0.25 2.16
C SER A 18 -24.78 0.90 1.27
N PRO A 19 -23.92 1.79 1.82
CA PRO A 19 -22.85 2.41 1.03
C PRO A 19 -21.82 1.37 0.55
N TRP A 20 -21.63 0.29 1.30
CA TRP A 20 -20.70 -0.78 0.96
C TRP A 20 -21.21 -1.65 -0.18
N LEU A 21 -22.52 -1.93 -0.22
CA LEU A 21 -23.13 -2.65 -1.34
C LEU A 21 -23.04 -1.82 -2.63
N ALA A 22 -23.32 -0.51 -2.56
CA ALA A 22 -23.19 0.39 -3.69
C ALA A 22 -21.74 0.42 -4.23
N LEU A 23 -20.76 0.55 -3.34
CA LEU A 23 -19.35 0.51 -3.72
C LEU A 23 -18.94 -0.85 -4.27
N TYR A 24 -19.46 -1.97 -3.75
CA TYR A 24 -19.13 -3.31 -4.24
C TYR A 24 -19.64 -3.53 -5.67
N LEU A 25 -20.91 -3.19 -5.93
CA LEU A 25 -21.57 -3.36 -7.22
C LEU A 25 -21.06 -2.43 -8.32
N ASP A 26 -20.48 -1.27 -7.96
CA ASP A 26 -19.81 -0.40 -8.92
C ASP A 26 -18.74 -1.18 -9.73
N GLN A 27 -18.66 -0.98 -11.04
CA GLN A 27 -17.62 -1.62 -11.87
C GLN A 27 -16.66 -0.60 -12.47
N SER A 28 -16.78 0.68 -12.10
CA SER A 28 -15.94 1.74 -12.65
C SER A 28 -14.52 1.74 -12.05
N THR A 29 -14.37 1.25 -10.81
CA THR A 29 -13.08 1.11 -10.14
C THR A 29 -12.41 -0.24 -10.46
N PRO A 30 -11.16 -0.27 -10.97
CA PRO A 30 -10.51 -1.53 -11.35
C PRO A 30 -9.98 -2.26 -10.13
N LEU A 31 -10.79 -3.17 -9.59
CA LEU A 31 -10.37 -4.14 -8.57
C LEU A 31 -10.91 -5.53 -8.92
N PRO A 32 -10.12 -6.61 -8.76
CA PRO A 32 -10.65 -7.96 -8.82
C PRO A 32 -11.72 -8.18 -7.75
N ASP A 33 -12.74 -8.98 -8.05
CA ASP A 33 -13.90 -9.18 -7.18
C ASP A 33 -13.51 -9.63 -5.75
N HIS A 34 -12.59 -10.58 -5.64
CA HIS A 34 -12.13 -11.09 -4.34
C HIS A 34 -11.38 -10.03 -3.52
N VAL A 35 -10.60 -9.17 -4.18
CA VAL A 35 -9.90 -8.04 -3.54
C VAL A 35 -10.91 -7.00 -3.08
N LYS A 36 -11.86 -6.64 -3.95
CA LYS A 36 -12.90 -5.66 -3.63
C LYS A 36 -13.77 -6.10 -2.46
N LYS A 37 -14.15 -7.38 -2.43
CA LYS A 37 -14.87 -8.00 -1.31
C LYS A 37 -14.07 -7.89 -0.01
N ALA A 38 -12.80 -8.26 -0.01
CA ALA A 38 -11.94 -8.19 1.18
C ALA A 38 -11.72 -6.74 1.66
N TRP A 39 -11.47 -5.82 0.72
CA TRP A 39 -11.29 -4.39 1.00
C TRP A 39 -12.52 -3.77 1.66
N LEU A 40 -13.71 -4.09 1.16
CA LEU A 40 -14.96 -3.57 1.68
C LEU A 40 -15.38 -4.26 2.99
N ALA A 41 -15.06 -5.55 3.17
CA ALA A 41 -15.26 -6.25 4.44
C ALA A 41 -14.41 -5.63 5.56
N ASP A 42 -13.14 -5.33 5.30
CA ASP A 42 -12.28 -4.61 6.24
C ASP A 42 -12.79 -3.18 6.51
N SER A 43 -13.16 -2.47 5.44
CA SER A 43 -13.66 -1.09 5.49
C SER A 43 -14.99 -0.93 6.22
N SER A 44 -15.83 -1.95 6.27
CA SER A 44 -17.14 -1.95 6.92
C SER A 44 -17.11 -2.52 8.35
N SER A 45 -15.92 -2.79 8.89
CA SER A 45 -15.76 -3.41 10.20
C SER A 45 -16.17 -2.51 11.38
N ALA A 46 -16.52 -3.17 12.49
CA ALA A 46 -16.81 -2.51 13.77
C ALA A 46 -15.60 -1.76 14.35
N SER A 47 -14.38 -2.26 14.11
CA SER A 47 -13.15 -1.53 14.48
C SER A 47 -13.13 -0.16 13.81
N ARG A 48 -13.42 -0.09 12.52
CA ARG A 48 -13.41 1.18 11.81
C ARG A 48 -14.52 2.12 12.27
N GLN A 49 -15.70 1.59 12.56
CA GLN A 49 -16.84 2.39 12.99
C GLN A 49 -16.67 2.94 14.41
N PHE A 50 -16.20 2.12 15.34
CA PHE A 50 -16.25 2.43 16.77
C PHE A 50 -14.88 2.70 17.40
N LEU A 51 -13.79 2.10 16.91
CA LEU A 51 -12.44 2.28 17.47
C LEU A 51 -11.69 3.44 16.80
N LEU A 52 -11.71 3.51 15.46
CA LEU A 52 -10.99 4.52 14.68
C LEU A 52 -11.28 5.98 15.09
N PRO A 53 -12.52 6.40 15.40
CA PRO A 53 -12.81 7.78 15.79
C PRO A 53 -12.02 8.25 17.02
N PHE A 54 -11.66 7.33 17.93
CA PHE A 54 -10.87 7.62 19.12
C PHE A 54 -9.37 7.42 18.90
N ILE A 55 -8.98 6.39 18.14
CA ILE A 55 -7.58 6.13 17.80
C ILE A 55 -6.98 7.28 17.00
N ARG A 56 -7.72 7.83 16.04
CA ARG A 56 -7.23 8.88 15.14
C ARG A 56 -6.76 10.16 15.88
N PRO A 57 -7.54 10.79 16.77
CA PRO A 57 -7.05 11.94 17.54
C PRO A 57 -5.91 11.53 18.50
N LEU A 58 -5.99 10.37 19.14
CA LEU A 58 -4.94 9.88 20.05
C LEU A 58 -3.60 9.71 19.32
N ALA A 59 -3.60 9.05 18.16
CA ALA A 59 -2.41 8.84 17.34
C ALA A 59 -1.76 10.15 16.93
N ARG A 60 -2.55 11.16 16.54
CA ARG A 60 -2.04 12.50 16.18
C ARG A 60 -1.42 13.22 17.37
N VAL A 61 -2.05 13.16 18.54
CA VAL A 61 -1.48 13.71 19.77
C VAL A 61 -0.15 13.03 20.09
N LEU A 62 -0.10 11.69 20.02
CA LEU A 62 1.13 10.93 20.23
C LEU A 62 2.22 11.30 19.23
N ILE A 63 1.89 11.48 17.94
CA ILE A 63 2.85 11.93 16.92
C ILE A 63 3.50 13.25 17.33
N VAL A 64 2.70 14.24 17.74
CA VAL A 64 3.20 15.56 18.17
C VAL A 64 4.06 15.43 19.44
N LEU A 65 3.61 14.66 20.43
CA LEU A 65 4.37 14.43 21.66
C LEU A 65 5.72 13.76 21.36
N ILE A 66 5.74 12.77 20.47
CA ILE A 66 6.97 12.11 20.04
C ILE A 66 7.89 13.08 19.29
N GLN A 67 7.35 13.99 18.45
CA GLN A 67 8.17 15.03 17.80
C GLN A 67 8.86 15.93 18.83
N ILE A 68 8.13 16.36 19.87
CA ILE A 68 8.68 17.19 20.95
C ILE A 68 9.79 16.43 21.70
N VAL A 69 9.54 15.17 22.05
CA VAL A 69 10.52 14.32 22.73
C VAL A 69 11.77 14.11 21.86
N LYS A 70 11.60 13.83 20.57
CA LYS A 70 12.71 13.59 19.63
C LYS A 70 13.50 14.85 19.29
N ALA A 71 12.91 16.04 19.45
CA ALA A 71 13.65 17.30 19.35
C ALA A 71 14.73 17.45 20.44
N VAL A 72 14.56 16.78 21.59
CA VAL A 72 15.49 16.80 22.73
C VAL A 72 16.37 15.55 22.79
N LEU A 73 15.92 14.42 22.23
CA LEU A 73 16.70 13.18 22.16
C LEU A 73 17.87 13.28 21.16
N PRO A 74 18.93 12.45 21.32
CA PRO A 74 20.00 12.37 20.34
C PRO A 74 19.45 11.95 18.96
N ARG A 75 19.84 12.67 17.91
CA ARG A 75 19.39 12.48 16.51
C ARG A 75 19.56 11.04 15.94
N ARG A 76 20.28 10.17 16.63
CA ARG A 76 20.60 8.79 16.21
C ARG A 76 19.79 7.71 16.93
N TRP A 77 18.82 8.08 17.78
CA TRP A 77 17.97 7.08 18.41
C TRP A 77 17.14 6.35 17.36
N ALA A 78 17.35 5.05 17.24
CA ALA A 78 16.53 4.14 16.45
C ALA A 78 16.66 2.72 17.00
N ALA A 79 15.58 1.96 16.93
CA ALA A 79 15.52 0.56 17.32
C ALA A 79 14.70 -0.23 16.28
N SER A 80 15.20 -0.22 15.04
CA SER A 80 14.51 -0.76 13.87
C SER A 80 14.12 -2.24 14.01
N ARG A 81 15.02 -3.13 14.47
CA ARG A 81 14.66 -4.55 14.68
C ARG A 81 13.51 -4.74 15.66
N SER A 82 13.51 -4.00 16.77
CA SER A 82 12.44 -4.06 17.77
C SER A 82 11.11 -3.53 17.22
N LEU A 83 11.16 -2.48 16.40
CA LEU A 83 10.00 -1.94 15.70
C LEU A 83 9.35 -2.99 14.81
N HIS A 84 10.13 -3.58 13.91
CA HIS A 84 9.62 -4.55 12.95
C HIS A 84 9.08 -5.81 13.63
N TRP A 85 9.74 -6.26 14.69
CA TRP A 85 9.22 -7.34 15.54
C TRP A 85 7.86 -6.98 16.16
N LEU A 86 7.74 -5.79 16.76
CA LEU A 86 6.51 -5.34 17.41
C LEU A 86 5.36 -5.20 16.41
N LEU A 87 5.62 -4.66 15.22
CA LEU A 87 4.63 -4.54 14.15
C LEU A 87 4.16 -5.92 13.68
N ALA A 88 5.09 -6.84 13.40
CA ALA A 88 4.73 -8.19 12.97
C ALA A 88 3.92 -8.95 14.02
N GLU A 89 4.28 -8.83 15.30
CA GLU A 89 3.51 -9.43 16.40
C GLU A 89 2.14 -8.76 16.60
N GLY A 90 2.05 -7.44 16.43
CA GLY A 90 0.79 -6.70 16.44
C GLY A 90 -0.14 -7.14 15.31
N LEU A 91 0.39 -7.27 14.10
CA LEU A 91 -0.33 -7.78 12.92
C LEU A 91 -0.89 -9.18 13.18
N LYS A 92 -0.07 -10.11 13.69
CA LYS A 92 -0.51 -11.48 13.99
C LYS A 92 -1.61 -11.56 15.04
N ARG A 93 -1.55 -10.74 16.08
CA ARG A 93 -2.40 -10.90 17.27
C ARG A 93 -3.67 -10.07 17.23
N LEU A 94 -3.66 -8.91 16.58
CA LEU A 94 -4.73 -7.91 16.68
C LEU A 94 -5.41 -7.58 15.35
N VAL A 95 -4.67 -7.64 14.25
CA VAL A 95 -5.15 -7.16 12.94
C VAL A 95 -6.00 -8.23 12.25
N SER A 96 -7.06 -7.79 11.59
CA SER A 96 -7.99 -8.67 10.87
C SER A 96 -7.27 -9.50 9.79
N PRO A 97 -7.78 -10.69 9.45
CA PRO A 97 -7.26 -11.48 8.33
C PRO A 97 -7.27 -10.69 7.02
N GLU A 98 -8.34 -9.94 6.74
CA GLU A 98 -8.49 -9.13 5.54
C GLU A 98 -7.39 -8.04 5.46
N ALA A 99 -7.18 -7.28 6.54
CA ALA A 99 -6.14 -6.27 6.60
C ALA A 99 -4.75 -6.86 6.47
N ASN A 100 -4.44 -7.95 7.18
CA ASN A 100 -3.15 -8.62 7.06
C ASN A 100 -2.92 -9.13 5.63
N TRP A 101 -3.96 -9.62 4.95
CA TRP A 101 -3.86 -10.13 3.59
C TRP A 101 -3.59 -9.00 2.61
N LEU A 102 -4.27 -7.87 2.75
CA LEU A 102 -4.02 -6.66 1.97
C LEU A 102 -2.59 -6.12 2.18
N VAL A 103 -2.10 -6.07 3.43
CA VAL A 103 -0.72 -5.64 3.73
C VAL A 103 0.31 -6.56 3.08
N MET A 104 0.13 -7.88 3.20
CA MET A 104 1.06 -8.85 2.62
C MET A 104 1.08 -8.77 1.09
N ARG A 105 -0.10 -8.67 0.47
CA ARG A 105 -0.25 -8.51 -0.98
C ARG A 105 0.43 -7.26 -1.49
N HIS A 106 0.24 -6.14 -0.81
CA HIS A 106 0.81 -4.84 -1.20
C HIS A 106 2.30 -4.94 -1.55
N PHE A 107 3.09 -5.65 -0.74
CA PHE A 107 4.52 -5.83 -1.02
C PHE A 107 4.79 -6.57 -2.32
N HIS A 108 4.03 -7.64 -2.61
CA HIS A 108 4.16 -8.38 -3.88
C HIS A 108 3.76 -7.51 -5.07
N LEU A 109 2.62 -6.83 -4.98
CA LEU A 109 2.10 -6.03 -6.08
C LEU A 109 3.02 -4.84 -6.38
N GLY A 110 3.48 -4.15 -5.33
CA GLY A 110 4.46 -3.07 -5.46
C GLY A 110 5.76 -3.56 -6.10
N ALA A 111 6.28 -4.73 -5.69
CA ALA A 111 7.47 -5.32 -6.31
C ALA A 111 7.26 -5.64 -7.80
N GLN A 112 6.13 -6.25 -8.16
CA GLN A 112 5.79 -6.58 -9.55
C GLN A 112 5.63 -5.33 -10.42
N ILE A 113 5.04 -4.24 -9.89
CA ILE A 113 4.89 -2.96 -10.62
C ILE A 113 6.27 -2.35 -10.90
N LEU A 114 7.19 -2.36 -9.93
CA LEU A 114 8.55 -1.87 -10.15
C LEU A 114 9.34 -2.76 -11.12
N GLU A 115 9.19 -4.08 -11.02
CA GLU A 115 9.76 -5.05 -11.98
C GLU A 115 9.22 -4.80 -13.40
N PHE A 116 7.93 -4.50 -13.55
CA PHE A 116 7.32 -4.14 -14.83
C PHE A 116 7.93 -2.86 -15.41
N ILE A 117 8.06 -1.81 -14.61
CA ILE A 117 8.66 -0.55 -15.08
C ILE A 117 10.12 -0.78 -15.47
N ALA A 118 10.89 -1.54 -14.69
CA ALA A 118 12.28 -1.87 -15.00
C ALA A 118 12.44 -2.63 -16.31
N ALA A 119 11.62 -3.67 -16.53
CA ALA A 119 11.70 -4.52 -17.72
C ALA A 119 11.33 -3.78 -19.02
N ASN A 120 10.57 -2.70 -18.91
CA ASN A 120 10.07 -1.92 -20.03
C ASN A 120 10.76 -0.56 -20.20
N ALA A 121 11.69 -0.20 -19.31
CA ALA A 121 12.47 1.02 -19.43
C ALA A 121 13.54 0.89 -20.53
N PRO A 122 13.91 1.99 -21.24
CA PRO A 122 14.96 1.98 -22.25
C PRO A 122 16.38 1.87 -21.66
N VAL A 123 16.50 1.85 -20.33
CA VAL A 123 17.74 1.75 -19.58
C VAL A 123 17.61 0.65 -18.53
N PRO A 124 18.69 -0.09 -18.23
CA PRO A 124 18.65 -1.12 -17.21
C PRO A 124 18.47 -0.50 -15.81
N VAL A 125 17.52 -1.03 -15.04
CA VAL A 125 17.26 -0.61 -13.65
C VAL A 125 17.15 -1.83 -12.75
N GLU A 126 18.00 -1.89 -11.73
CA GLU A 126 17.97 -2.96 -10.74
C GLU A 126 16.82 -2.76 -9.74
N THR A 127 16.04 -3.82 -9.53
CA THR A 127 14.98 -3.89 -8.51
C THR A 127 15.41 -4.76 -7.32
N SER A 128 14.76 -4.56 -6.18
CA SER A 128 14.95 -5.38 -4.97
C SER A 128 13.59 -5.83 -4.45
N PRO A 129 12.97 -6.83 -5.09
CA PRO A 129 11.58 -7.20 -4.82
C PRO A 129 11.40 -7.74 -3.40
N LEU A 130 10.30 -7.35 -2.76
CA LEU A 130 9.89 -7.85 -1.44
C LEU A 130 8.64 -8.71 -1.63
N LYS A 131 8.76 -10.02 -1.35
CA LYS A 131 7.70 -11.01 -1.59
C LYS A 131 7.46 -11.85 -0.33
N PRO A 132 7.04 -11.25 0.79
CA PRO A 132 6.85 -11.97 2.05
C PRO A 132 5.73 -13.01 1.92
N LEU A 133 5.93 -14.21 2.45
CA LEU A 133 4.96 -15.31 2.40
C LEU A 133 4.24 -15.48 3.73
N VAL A 134 4.89 -15.12 4.84
CA VAL A 134 4.31 -15.15 6.19
C VAL A 134 4.57 -13.83 6.91
N LEU A 135 3.75 -13.52 7.91
CA LEU A 135 3.89 -12.28 8.70
C LEU A 135 5.25 -12.19 9.44
N ASP A 136 5.91 -13.31 9.70
CA ASP A 136 7.26 -13.32 10.26
C ASP A 136 8.32 -12.72 9.33
N ASP A 137 8.12 -12.79 8.01
CA ASP A 137 9.05 -12.22 7.03
C ASP A 137 9.11 -10.68 7.15
N LEU A 138 8.09 -10.05 7.75
CA LEU A 138 8.02 -8.61 7.97
C LEU A 138 9.03 -8.11 9.03
N LYS A 139 9.52 -9.03 9.88
CA LYS A 139 10.40 -8.73 11.02
C LYS A 139 11.80 -8.29 10.59
N ASP A 140 12.26 -8.73 9.42
CA ASP A 140 13.58 -8.39 8.90
C ASP A 140 13.57 -7.04 8.17
N GLU A 141 13.20 -5.99 8.90
CA GLU A 141 13.24 -4.59 8.45
C GLU A 141 12.43 -4.30 7.17
N LEU A 142 11.42 -5.12 6.87
CA LEU A 142 10.74 -5.13 5.57
C LEU A 142 10.04 -3.80 5.21
N PHE A 143 9.27 -3.20 6.12
CA PHE A 143 8.69 -1.85 5.94
C PHE A 143 9.74 -0.78 5.58
N LEU A 144 10.90 -0.74 6.26
CA LEU A 144 11.96 0.22 5.97
C LEU A 144 12.63 -0.06 4.63
N LYS A 145 12.90 -1.33 4.32
CA LYS A 145 13.43 -1.76 3.02
C LYS A 145 12.47 -1.38 1.90
N HIS A 146 11.17 -1.52 2.10
CA HIS A 146 10.14 -1.14 1.12
C HIS A 146 10.25 0.33 0.73
N ASP A 147 10.28 1.24 1.71
CA ASP A 147 10.41 2.68 1.44
C ASP A 147 11.74 3.02 0.73
N LEU A 148 12.84 2.41 1.18
CA LEU A 148 14.16 2.61 0.60
C LEU A 148 14.24 2.13 -0.85
N ASN A 149 13.66 0.97 -1.15
CA ASN A 149 13.67 0.40 -2.49
C ASN A 149 12.95 1.31 -3.48
N LEU A 150 11.86 1.96 -3.07
CA LEU A 150 11.12 2.87 -3.93
C LEU A 150 11.93 4.12 -4.30
N PHE A 151 12.58 4.76 -3.32
CA PHE A 151 13.47 5.91 -3.60
C PHE A 151 14.67 5.51 -4.47
N ASN A 152 15.33 4.40 -4.13
CA ASN A 152 16.49 3.92 -4.88
C ASN A 152 16.10 3.59 -6.33
N PHE A 153 14.94 3.00 -6.55
CA PHE A 153 14.42 2.72 -7.88
C PHE A 153 14.25 3.99 -8.72
N VAL A 154 13.54 5.00 -8.19
CA VAL A 154 13.31 6.27 -8.88
C VAL A 154 14.63 7.00 -9.17
N ILE A 155 15.58 6.99 -8.22
CA ILE A 155 16.90 7.60 -8.40
C ILE A 155 17.67 6.89 -9.53
N ARG A 156 17.74 5.55 -9.50
CA ARG A 156 18.47 4.76 -10.51
C ARG A 156 17.90 4.95 -11.90
N LEU A 157 16.57 4.86 -12.04
CA LEU A 157 15.89 5.09 -13.32
C LEU A 157 16.16 6.51 -13.82
N GLY A 158 15.98 7.53 -12.97
CA GLY A 158 16.22 8.92 -13.34
C GLY A 158 17.67 9.21 -13.74
N GLN A 159 18.65 8.62 -13.05
CA GLN A 159 20.06 8.72 -13.40
C GLN A 159 20.37 8.04 -14.73
N GLY A 160 19.84 6.82 -14.94
CA GLY A 160 20.02 6.07 -16.18
C GLY A 160 19.48 6.81 -17.39
N LEU A 161 18.25 7.32 -17.31
CA LEU A 161 17.61 8.10 -18.38
C LEU A 161 18.41 9.37 -18.72
N ARG A 162 18.84 10.12 -17.70
CA ARG A 162 19.65 11.33 -17.89
C ARG A 162 21.02 11.03 -18.51
N PHE A 163 21.69 9.98 -18.06
CA PHE A 163 23.00 9.60 -18.58
C PHE A 163 22.93 9.13 -20.04
N ALA A 164 21.87 8.41 -20.40
CA ALA A 164 21.64 7.93 -21.76
C ALA A 164 20.96 8.98 -22.66
N GLU A 165 20.71 10.19 -22.17
CA GLU A 165 19.99 11.26 -22.88
C GLU A 165 18.67 10.78 -23.52
N THR A 166 17.92 9.96 -22.78
CA THR A 166 16.67 9.34 -23.24
C THR A 166 15.55 9.54 -22.23
N GLU A 167 14.32 9.24 -22.65
CA GLU A 167 13.10 9.41 -21.85
C GLU A 167 12.27 8.12 -21.84
N LEU A 168 11.42 7.97 -20.83
CA LEU A 168 10.38 6.93 -20.88
C LEU A 168 9.41 7.25 -22.00
N GLY A 169 9.11 6.26 -22.82
CA GLY A 169 8.12 6.35 -23.89
C GLY A 169 7.21 5.12 -23.93
N PRO A 170 6.14 5.17 -24.74
CA PRO A 170 5.27 4.02 -24.94
C PRO A 170 6.03 2.82 -25.52
N VAL A 171 5.75 1.63 -25.00
CA VAL A 171 6.31 0.36 -25.46
C VAL A 171 5.26 -0.39 -26.28
N ALA A 172 5.61 -0.78 -27.51
CA ALA A 172 4.66 -1.42 -28.44
C ALA A 172 4.19 -2.80 -27.96
N GLN A 173 5.08 -3.59 -27.35
CA GLN A 173 4.76 -4.86 -26.70
C GLN A 173 5.39 -4.90 -25.32
N PRO A 174 4.70 -4.39 -24.29
CA PRO A 174 5.24 -4.40 -22.94
C PRO A 174 5.43 -5.83 -22.42
N ASP A 175 6.53 -6.05 -21.68
CA ASP A 175 6.76 -7.28 -20.93
C ASP A 175 5.94 -7.29 -19.65
N PHE A 176 4.97 -8.21 -19.57
CA PHE A 176 4.11 -8.45 -18.41
C PHE A 176 4.46 -9.76 -17.66
N SER A 177 5.64 -10.34 -17.90
CA SER A 177 6.05 -11.65 -17.36
C SER A 177 6.00 -11.70 -15.82
N MET A 178 6.36 -10.60 -15.15
CA MET A 178 6.34 -10.43 -13.70
C MET A 178 4.94 -10.20 -13.10
N ILE A 179 3.96 -9.77 -13.90
CA ILE A 179 2.62 -9.42 -13.41
C ILE A 179 1.77 -10.70 -13.22
N GLY A 180 1.36 -10.96 -11.98
CA GLY A 180 0.54 -12.11 -11.63
C GLY A 180 -0.05 -12.03 -10.22
N GLU A 181 -1.06 -12.86 -9.96
CA GLU A 181 -1.69 -12.96 -8.64
C GLU A 181 -0.67 -13.50 -7.61
N PRO A 182 -0.47 -12.84 -6.46
CA PRO A 182 0.42 -13.33 -5.42
C PRO A 182 -0.04 -14.69 -4.86
N PRO A 183 0.88 -15.57 -4.42
CA PRO A 183 0.54 -16.87 -3.84
C PRO A 183 0.06 -16.76 -2.38
N LEU A 184 -0.72 -15.73 -2.06
CA LEU A 184 -1.20 -15.41 -0.72
C LEU A 184 -2.70 -15.72 -0.60
N LYS A 185 -3.06 -16.58 0.34
CA LYS A 185 -4.47 -16.91 0.60
C LYS A 185 -4.93 -16.23 1.88
N LEU A 186 -6.10 -15.60 1.82
CA LEU A 186 -6.75 -15.00 2.99
C LEU A 186 -6.96 -16.03 4.12
N ALA A 187 -7.26 -17.27 3.75
CA ALA A 187 -7.50 -18.37 4.68
C ALA A 187 -6.26 -18.74 5.52
N ASP A 188 -5.05 -18.44 5.04
CA ASP A 188 -3.79 -18.79 5.71
C ASP A 188 -3.41 -17.76 6.80
N LEU A 189 -4.18 -16.66 6.92
CA LEU A 189 -3.86 -15.56 7.81
C LEU A 189 -4.40 -15.78 9.23
N PRO A 190 -3.77 -15.22 10.28
CA PRO A 190 -4.17 -15.44 11.66
C PRO A 190 -5.63 -15.07 11.93
N GLN A 191 -6.36 -16.04 12.47
CA GLN A 191 -7.78 -15.93 12.83
C GLN A 191 -7.97 -16.25 14.31
N GLY A 192 -7.70 -15.27 15.16
CA GLY A 192 -7.93 -15.32 16.60
C GLY A 192 -9.07 -14.39 17.04
N ARG A 193 -9.53 -14.55 18.28
CA ARG A 193 -10.59 -13.70 18.88
C ARG A 193 -10.21 -12.22 18.96
N LEU A 194 -8.91 -11.92 18.93
CA LEU A 194 -8.38 -10.57 19.00
C LEU A 194 -8.09 -9.97 17.60
N ASN A 195 -8.17 -10.77 16.54
CA ASN A 195 -7.94 -10.33 15.16
C ASN A 195 -9.17 -9.61 14.58
N PHE A 196 -9.48 -8.42 15.11
CA PHE A 196 -10.64 -7.62 14.70
C PHE A 196 -10.29 -6.20 14.27
N VAL A 197 -9.03 -5.78 14.42
CA VAL A 197 -8.59 -4.42 14.08
C VAL A 197 -8.42 -4.31 12.57
N ASP A 198 -9.14 -3.37 11.96
CA ASP A 198 -9.08 -3.11 10.51
C ASP A 198 -7.78 -2.44 10.07
N LEU A 199 -7.56 -2.41 8.76
CA LEU A 199 -6.34 -1.89 8.15
C LEU A 199 -6.07 -0.44 8.56
N GLN A 200 -7.07 0.44 8.45
CA GLN A 200 -6.88 1.86 8.73
C GLN A 200 -6.62 2.10 10.21
N THR A 201 -7.36 1.43 11.09
CA THR A 201 -7.15 1.55 12.54
C THR A 201 -5.79 1.01 12.96
N ALA A 202 -5.36 -0.13 12.40
CA ALA A 202 -4.04 -0.69 12.66
C ALA A 202 -2.94 0.28 12.24
N ILE A 203 -3.04 0.85 11.04
CA ILE A 203 -2.09 1.83 10.53
C ILE A 203 -2.01 3.06 11.44
N GLU A 204 -3.14 3.62 11.87
CA GLU A 204 -3.18 4.80 12.75
C GLU A 204 -2.55 4.48 14.12
N CYS A 205 -2.75 3.26 14.65
CA CYS A 205 -2.06 2.79 15.86
C CYS A 205 -0.55 2.62 15.68
N PHE A 206 -0.12 2.07 14.54
CA PHE A 206 1.28 1.77 14.28
C PHE A 206 2.11 2.99 13.88
N THR A 207 1.51 4.01 13.28
CA THR A 207 2.21 5.23 12.84
C THR A 207 3.03 5.91 13.96
N PRO A 208 2.48 6.21 15.16
CA PRO A 208 3.28 6.78 16.25
C PRO A 208 4.36 5.81 16.77
N VAL A 209 4.10 4.51 16.76
CA VAL A 209 5.12 3.50 17.11
C VAL A 209 6.27 3.53 16.10
N TYR A 210 5.95 3.60 14.81
CA TYR A 210 6.91 3.75 13.72
C TYR A 210 7.79 4.99 13.92
N GLN A 211 7.17 6.13 14.20
CA GLN A 211 7.87 7.38 14.47
C GLN A 211 8.81 7.31 15.67
N LEU A 212 8.38 6.65 16.76
CA LEU A 212 9.15 6.57 18.00
C LEU A 212 10.44 5.76 17.80
N PHE A 213 10.37 4.68 17.04
CA PHE A 213 11.47 3.72 16.91
C PHE A 213 12.38 3.97 15.69
N LEU A 214 11.96 4.80 14.73
CA LEU A 214 12.81 5.24 13.62
C LEU A 214 13.57 6.52 13.96
N THR A 215 14.61 6.84 13.19
CA THR A 215 15.15 8.21 13.20
C THR A 215 14.15 9.19 12.58
N ASP A 216 14.29 10.49 12.87
CA ASP A 216 13.41 11.50 12.25
C ASP A 216 13.54 11.53 10.72
N ASN A 217 14.76 11.33 10.21
CA ASN A 217 15.00 11.24 8.77
C ASN A 217 14.33 10.02 8.15
N ASP A 218 14.36 8.87 8.82
CA ASP A 218 13.73 7.65 8.31
C ASP A 218 12.19 7.77 8.32
N PHE A 219 11.62 8.31 9.41
CA PHE A 219 10.18 8.53 9.48
C PHE A 219 9.70 9.56 8.44
N TRP A 220 10.44 10.67 8.28
CA TRP A 220 10.15 11.67 7.26
C TRP A 220 10.24 11.08 5.85
N ARG A 221 11.27 10.27 5.58
CA ARG A 221 11.45 9.60 4.29
C ARG A 221 10.30 8.63 4.01
N ALA A 222 9.94 7.77 4.97
CA ALA A 222 8.81 6.86 4.85
C ALA A 222 7.48 7.60 4.59
N ALA A 223 7.21 8.71 5.27
CA ALA A 223 5.98 9.47 5.04
C ALA A 223 5.94 10.15 3.66
N ASN A 224 7.10 10.48 3.07
CA ASN A 224 7.19 11.11 1.76
C ASN A 224 7.41 10.10 0.61
N SER A 225 7.74 8.83 0.90
CA SER A 225 7.75 7.75 -0.12
C SER A 225 6.37 7.61 -0.77
N LEU A 226 5.30 7.81 0.01
CA LEU A 226 3.89 7.86 -0.44
C LEU A 226 3.59 8.96 -1.48
N GLN A 227 4.54 9.87 -1.78
CA GLN A 227 4.39 10.79 -2.90
C GLN A 227 4.79 10.17 -4.23
N LEU A 228 5.62 9.13 -4.21
CA LEU A 228 6.11 8.46 -5.39
C LEU A 228 5.04 7.60 -6.07
N ASP A 229 3.89 7.36 -5.44
CA ASP A 229 2.75 6.66 -6.07
C ASP A 229 2.34 7.29 -7.40
N GLU A 230 2.32 8.63 -7.43
CA GLU A 230 2.04 9.41 -8.63
C GLU A 230 3.14 9.21 -9.68
N THR A 231 4.41 9.26 -9.26
CA THR A 231 5.56 9.00 -10.13
C THR A 231 5.53 7.60 -10.73
N ILE A 232 5.23 6.58 -9.94
CA ILE A 232 5.13 5.19 -10.39
C ILE A 232 3.95 5.00 -11.35
N GLY A 233 2.78 5.54 -11.03
CA GLY A 233 1.64 5.47 -11.94
C GLY A 233 1.86 6.24 -13.24
N LEU A 234 2.58 7.37 -13.21
CA LEU A 234 3.02 8.08 -14.42
C LEU A 234 3.94 7.21 -15.27
N TYR A 235 4.92 6.53 -14.67
CA TYR A 235 5.80 5.62 -15.42
C TYR A 235 5.02 4.51 -16.11
N ALA A 236 4.12 3.84 -15.38
CA ALA A 236 3.28 2.79 -15.96
C ALA A 236 2.36 3.33 -17.07
N ALA A 237 1.72 4.48 -16.87
CA ALA A 237 0.85 5.10 -17.87
C ALA A 237 1.63 5.50 -19.14
N THR A 238 2.83 6.06 -18.99
CA THR A 238 3.70 6.42 -20.11
C THR A 238 4.13 5.20 -20.90
N LEU A 239 4.60 4.14 -20.22
CA LEU A 239 5.02 2.89 -20.86
C LEU A 239 3.87 2.21 -21.62
N LEU A 240 2.65 2.28 -21.09
CA LEU A 240 1.46 1.72 -21.74
C LEU A 240 0.87 2.64 -22.83
N GLY A 241 1.28 3.91 -22.90
CA GLY A 241 0.66 4.92 -23.76
C GLY A 241 -0.80 5.23 -23.39
N ARG A 242 -1.17 5.15 -22.10
CA ARG A 242 -2.55 5.31 -21.61
C ARG A 242 -2.67 6.29 -20.44
N PRO A 243 -2.73 7.60 -20.72
CA PRO A 243 -2.81 8.63 -19.69
C PRO A 243 -4.12 8.62 -18.88
N GLU A 244 -5.20 8.01 -19.40
CA GLU A 244 -6.48 7.89 -18.71
C GLU A 244 -6.37 7.13 -17.37
N HIS A 245 -5.37 6.27 -17.22
CA HIS A 245 -5.13 5.53 -15.98
C HIS A 245 -4.64 6.42 -14.82
N LEU A 246 -4.21 7.66 -15.11
CA LEU A 246 -3.78 8.63 -14.09
C LEU A 246 -4.93 9.09 -13.19
N ILE A 247 -6.19 8.88 -13.57
CA ILE A 247 -7.35 9.18 -12.72
C ILE A 247 -7.34 8.41 -11.39
N LEU A 248 -6.62 7.29 -11.34
CA LEU A 248 -6.52 6.42 -10.16
C LEU A 248 -5.42 6.87 -9.18
N LEU A 249 -4.68 7.93 -9.53
CA LEU A 249 -3.66 8.49 -8.66
C LEU A 249 -4.28 9.28 -7.50
N ASN A 250 -3.91 8.85 -6.29
CA ASN A 250 -4.43 9.41 -5.04
C ASN A 250 -3.68 10.67 -4.58
N ASN A 251 -2.46 10.87 -5.06
CA ASN A 251 -1.67 12.08 -4.86
C ASN A 251 -1.61 12.84 -6.19
N LYS A 252 -1.83 14.16 -6.16
CA LYS A 252 -1.85 15.03 -7.36
C LYS A 252 -0.78 16.13 -7.30
N HIS A 253 0.11 16.05 -6.30
CA HIS A 253 1.05 17.09 -5.93
C HIS A 253 2.32 16.46 -5.34
N PRO A 254 3.12 15.73 -6.13
CA PRO A 254 4.22 14.91 -5.63
C PRO A 254 5.43 15.75 -5.23
N LEU A 255 5.48 17.01 -5.70
CA LEU A 255 6.52 17.99 -5.40
C LEU A 255 6.26 18.80 -4.11
N LEU A 256 5.15 18.57 -3.42
CA LEU A 256 4.80 19.28 -2.19
C LEU A 256 4.98 18.37 -0.97
N PRO A 257 6.07 18.48 -0.19
CA PRO A 257 6.26 17.67 1.01
C PRO A 257 5.04 17.76 1.94
N MET A 258 4.55 16.61 2.38
CA MET A 258 3.31 16.54 3.15
C MET A 258 3.56 16.35 4.64
N SER A 259 2.63 16.83 5.46
CA SER A 259 2.64 16.60 6.90
C SER A 259 2.53 15.11 7.24
N THR A 260 3.31 14.67 8.22
CA THR A 260 3.27 13.30 8.76
C THR A 260 2.00 13.00 9.56
N LEU A 261 1.23 14.03 9.98
CA LEU A 261 -0.01 13.89 10.75
C LEU A 261 -1.15 13.18 10.00
N ARG A 262 -1.06 13.11 8.66
CA ARG A 262 -2.02 12.42 7.79
C ARG A 262 -1.41 11.17 7.13
N ALA A 263 -0.23 10.73 7.58
CA ALA A 263 0.47 9.60 6.98
C ALA A 263 -0.38 8.32 6.99
N GLY A 264 -1.13 8.05 8.07
CA GLY A 264 -1.93 6.83 8.18
C GLY A 264 -3.01 6.69 7.09
N TYR A 265 -3.79 7.73 6.84
CA TYR A 265 -4.78 7.70 5.75
C TYR A 265 -4.13 7.61 4.37
N ARG A 266 -3.00 8.28 4.15
CA ARG A 266 -2.25 8.21 2.89
C ARG A 266 -1.71 6.80 2.63
N LEU A 267 -1.31 6.08 3.67
CA LEU A 267 -0.85 4.70 3.55
C LEU A 267 -1.97 3.74 3.11
N VAL A 268 -3.22 3.98 3.53
CA VAL A 268 -4.38 3.23 3.03
C VAL A 268 -4.59 3.50 1.53
N LEU A 269 -4.51 4.77 1.12
CA LEU A 269 -4.64 5.14 -0.29
C LEU A 269 -3.51 4.55 -1.15
N HIS A 270 -2.29 4.52 -0.62
CA HIS A 270 -1.13 3.90 -1.26
C HIS A 270 -1.37 2.41 -1.58
N GLY A 271 -1.89 1.64 -0.62
CA GLY A 271 -2.27 0.25 -0.85
C GLY A 271 -3.39 0.11 -1.89
N LEU A 272 -4.41 0.99 -1.83
CA LEU A 272 -5.52 0.98 -2.79
C LEU A 272 -5.05 1.26 -4.22
N SER A 273 -4.23 2.30 -4.43
CA SER A 273 -3.68 2.60 -5.76
C SER A 273 -2.80 1.49 -6.30
N THR A 274 -2.10 0.77 -5.43
CA THR A 274 -1.26 -0.37 -5.82
C THR A 274 -2.11 -1.51 -6.36
N GLU A 275 -3.18 -1.90 -5.67
CA GLU A 275 -4.13 -2.91 -6.14
C GLU A 275 -4.80 -2.49 -7.47
N MET A 276 -5.22 -1.23 -7.57
CA MET A 276 -5.88 -0.72 -8.78
C MET A 276 -4.95 -0.69 -9.99
N LEU A 277 -3.70 -0.23 -9.81
CA LEU A 277 -2.71 -0.23 -10.87
C LEU A 277 -2.35 -1.65 -11.30
N HIS A 278 -2.17 -2.57 -10.34
CA HIS A 278 -1.90 -3.97 -10.65
C HIS A 278 -3.05 -4.63 -11.42
N ALA A 279 -4.30 -4.37 -11.02
CA ALA A 279 -5.48 -4.87 -11.72
C ALA A 279 -5.53 -4.39 -13.18
N LEU A 280 -5.16 -3.13 -13.44
CA LEU A 280 -5.04 -2.61 -14.80
C LEU A 280 -3.94 -3.33 -15.59
N LEU A 281 -2.77 -3.57 -14.99
CA LEU A 281 -1.68 -4.29 -15.64
C LEU A 281 -2.07 -5.73 -15.98
N MET A 282 -2.76 -6.43 -15.07
CA MET A 282 -3.33 -7.76 -15.31
C MET A 282 -4.31 -7.75 -16.49
N ARG A 283 -5.18 -6.73 -16.59
CA ARG A 283 -6.08 -6.57 -17.73
C ARG A 283 -5.34 -6.31 -19.03
N GLN A 284 -4.29 -5.49 -19.03
CA GLN A 284 -3.47 -5.25 -20.24
C GLN A 284 -2.75 -6.50 -20.69
N LYS A 285 -2.19 -7.26 -19.75
CA LYS A 285 -1.59 -8.58 -20.03
C LYS A 285 -2.57 -9.51 -20.73
N ALA A 286 -3.80 -9.60 -20.23
CA ALA A 286 -4.85 -10.42 -20.83
C ALA A 286 -5.24 -9.94 -22.24
N LEU A 287 -5.35 -8.63 -22.46
CA LEU A 287 -5.63 -8.05 -23.77
C LEU A 287 -4.51 -8.32 -24.79
N GLN A 288 -3.24 -8.20 -24.37
CA GLN A 288 -2.09 -8.50 -25.22
C GLN A 288 -2.01 -9.99 -25.57
N ALA A 289 -2.39 -10.89 -24.67
CA ALA A 289 -2.39 -12.33 -24.93
C ALA A 289 -3.56 -12.79 -25.84
N ALA A 290 -4.61 -11.97 -25.97
CA ALA A 290 -5.78 -12.27 -26.80
C ALA A 290 -5.69 -11.69 -28.23
N GLY A 291 -4.76 -10.78 -28.47
CA GLY A 291 -4.46 -10.21 -29.79
C GLY A 291 -3.24 -10.84 -30.44
#